data_AF-A0A2S6S6N1-F1
#
_entry.id   AF-A0A2S6S6N1-F1
#
_cell.length_a   1.000
_cell.length_b   1.000
_cell.length_c   1.000
_cell.angle_alpha   90.00
_cell.angle_beta   90.00
_cell.angle_gamma   90.00
#
_symmetry.space_group_name_H-M   'P 1'
#
loop_
_entity.id
_entity.type
_entity.pdbx_description
1 polymer ?
#
loop_
_entity_poly.entity_id
_entity_poly.type
_entity_poly.pdbx_seq_one_letter_code
_entity_poly.pdbx_strand_id
1 'polypeptide(L)'
;MSESLKSKSFKFVYWIMLIALVADSIDTFYRTVSGFFGNGTTVPGFDLVFKPTTIDMIVFLILYLGIIYGIYLLYNLKKAGGYWFMISQILFLIYAIVWGPIGTVLSEIYLLIIGYMAVYVILSIFIPWLYSEKFE
;
A
#
# COMPACT_ATOMS: atom_id res chain seq x y z
N MET A 1 21.46 -13.26 29.43
CA MET A 1 20.25 -13.59 28.66
C MET A 1 20.57 -13.34 27.18
N SER A 2 20.72 -14.38 26.36
CA SER A 2 21.07 -14.20 24.95
C SER A 2 19.85 -13.62 24.22
N GLU A 3 19.96 -12.39 23.71
CA GLU A 3 18.95 -11.87 22.79
C GLU A 3 18.82 -12.83 21.60
N SER A 4 17.60 -13.32 21.36
CA SER A 4 17.31 -14.19 20.22
C SER A 4 17.62 -13.46 18.90
N LEU A 5 17.97 -14.21 17.85
CA LEU A 5 18.22 -13.65 16.50
C LEU A 5 17.08 -12.72 16.05
N LYS A 6 15.84 -13.09 16.38
CA LYS A 6 14.63 -12.30 16.17
C LYS A 6 14.73 -10.88 16.77
N SER A 7 15.11 -10.74 18.04
CA SER A 7 15.21 -9.42 18.67
C SER A 7 16.28 -8.55 18.01
N LYS A 8 17.38 -9.16 17.52
CA LYS A 8 18.47 -8.44 16.86
C LYS A 8 18.12 -7.99 15.44
N SER A 9 17.33 -8.79 14.71
CA SER A 9 16.91 -8.47 13.34
C SER A 9 15.80 -7.42 13.27
N PHE A 10 15.07 -7.19 14.37
CA PHE A 10 13.91 -6.30 14.41
C PHE A 10 14.17 -4.94 13.76
N LYS A 11 15.15 -4.15 14.26
CA LYS A 11 15.40 -2.79 13.76
C LYS A 11 15.64 -2.78 12.26
N PHE A 12 16.47 -3.69 11.77
CA PHE A 12 16.81 -3.78 10.36
C PHE A 12 15.58 -4.12 9.49
N VAL A 13 14.87 -5.20 9.84
CA VAL A 13 13.68 -5.65 9.10
C VAL A 13 12.58 -4.60 9.12
N TYR A 14 12.38 -3.95 10.27
CA TYR A 14 11.33 -2.95 10.44
C TYR A 14 11.60 -1.66 9.66
N TRP A 15 12.85 -1.21 9.61
CA TRP A 15 13.22 -0.06 8.79
C TRP A 15 13.07 -0.33 7.30
N ILE A 16 13.47 -1.52 6.83
CA ILE A 16 13.26 -1.91 5.43
C ILE A 16 11.76 -1.92 5.10
N MET A 17 10.95 -2.49 6.00
CA MET A 17 9.50 -2.52 5.85
C MET A 17 8.93 -1.09 5.71
N LEU A 18 9.29 -0.18 6.62
CA LEU A 18 8.81 1.21 6.57
C LEU A 18 9.24 1.93 5.29
N ILE A 19 10.51 1.78 4.89
CA ILE A 19 11.04 2.39 3.66
C ILE A 19 10.28 1.86 2.45
N ALA A 20 10.04 0.55 2.37
CA ALA A 20 9.29 -0.05 1.27
C ALA A 20 7.86 0.49 1.18
N LEU A 21 7.14 0.57 2.31
CA LEU A 21 5.78 1.12 2.37
C LEU A 21 5.73 2.60 1.97
N VAL A 22 6.69 3.41 2.44
CA VAL A 22 6.77 4.83 2.10
C VAL A 22 7.13 5.04 0.63
N ALA A 23 8.13 4.32 0.12
CA ALA A 23 8.57 4.44 -1.26
C ALA A 23 7.44 4.11 -2.24
N ASP A 24 6.72 3.01 -1.99
CA ASP A 24 5.57 2.59 -2.78
C ASP A 24 4.40 3.59 -2.71
N SER A 25 4.13 4.15 -1.54
CA SER A 25 3.09 5.18 -1.38
C SER A 25 3.43 6.44 -2.19
N ILE A 26 4.70 6.89 -2.13
CA ILE A 26 5.18 8.03 -2.90
C ILE A 26 5.09 7.77 -4.40
N ASP A 27 5.53 6.60 -4.88
CA ASP A 27 5.41 6.22 -6.30
C ASP A 27 3.95 6.26 -6.76
N THR A 28 3.05 5.65 -5.97
CA THR A 28 1.62 5.61 -6.25
C THR A 28 1.02 7.01 -6.32
N PHE A 29 1.38 7.89 -5.38
CA PHE A 29 0.94 9.28 -5.39
C PHE A 29 1.43 10.02 -6.63
N TYR A 30 2.73 9.90 -6.94
CA TYR A 30 3.31 10.58 -8.09
C TYR A 30 2.68 10.12 -9.40
N ARG A 31 2.52 8.81 -9.60
CA ARG A 31 1.88 8.24 -10.80
C ARG A 31 0.42 8.64 -10.93
N THR A 32 -0.33 8.64 -9.82
CA THR A 32 -1.75 9.02 -9.84
C THR A 32 -1.93 10.50 -10.15
N VAL A 33 -1.17 11.38 -9.49
CA VAL A 33 -1.25 12.84 -9.70
C VAL A 33 -0.75 13.23 -11.08
N SER A 34 0.40 12.71 -11.52
CA SER A 34 0.91 12.97 -12.87
C SER A 34 -0.01 12.42 -13.96
N GLY A 35 -0.61 11.25 -13.74
CA GLY A 35 -1.61 10.68 -14.64
C GLY A 35 -2.88 11.51 -14.75
N PHE A 36 -3.35 12.08 -13.63
CA PHE A 36 -4.51 12.98 -13.62
C PHE A 36 -4.27 14.27 -14.41
N PHE A 37 -3.14 14.93 -14.20
CA PHE A 37 -2.80 16.18 -14.90
C PHE A 37 -2.25 15.97 -16.31
N GLY A 38 -1.81 14.76 -16.64
CA GLY A 38 -1.20 14.41 -17.91
C GLY A 38 -2.10 13.53 -18.81
N ASN A 39 -1.47 12.52 -19.40
CA ASN A 39 -2.09 11.63 -20.38
C ASN A 39 -2.67 10.35 -19.76
N GLY A 40 -2.77 10.26 -18.43
CA GLY A 40 -3.16 9.06 -17.71
C GLY A 40 -1.98 8.29 -17.10
N THR A 41 -2.32 7.35 -16.24
CA THR A 41 -1.43 6.45 -15.51
C THR A 41 -1.31 5.12 -16.23
N THR A 42 -0.08 4.64 -16.42
CA THR A 42 0.18 3.32 -16.99
C THR A 42 0.28 2.25 -15.92
N VAL A 43 -0.04 1.01 -16.28
CA VAL A 43 0.24 -0.17 -15.44
C VAL A 43 1.53 -0.82 -15.93
N PRO A 44 2.55 -0.99 -15.07
CA PRO A 44 3.80 -1.63 -15.46
C PRO A 44 3.57 -3.03 -16.05
N GLY A 45 4.15 -3.28 -17.23
CA GLY A 45 4.03 -4.56 -17.93
C GLY A 45 2.75 -4.75 -18.76
N PHE A 46 1.86 -3.75 -18.79
CA PHE A 46 0.62 -3.78 -19.58
C PHE A 46 0.49 -2.51 -20.41
N ASP A 47 -0.05 -2.65 -21.62
CA ASP A 47 -0.30 -1.53 -22.55
C ASP A 47 -1.65 -0.86 -22.23
N LEU A 48 -1.82 -0.51 -20.94
CA LEU A 48 -3.04 0.05 -20.37
C LEU A 48 -2.77 1.45 -19.84
N VAL A 49 -3.61 2.40 -20.25
CA VAL A 49 -3.56 3.80 -19.80
C VAL A 49 -4.88 4.18 -19.17
N PHE A 50 -4.84 4.59 -17.90
CA PHE A 50 -5.99 5.00 -17.11
C PHE A 50 -5.93 6.49 -16.84
N LYS A 51 -6.95 7.24 -17.27
CA LYS A 51 -7.02 8.66 -16.92
C LYS A 51 -7.94 8.84 -15.70
N PRO A 52 -7.40 9.18 -14.51
CA PRO A 52 -8.25 9.42 -13.35
C PRO A 52 -9.20 10.59 -13.59
N THR A 53 -10.43 10.47 -13.13
CA THR A 53 -11.40 11.57 -13.08
C THR A 53 -11.23 12.37 -11.78
N THR A 54 -11.89 13.52 -11.69
CA THR A 54 -11.91 14.31 -10.44
C THR A 54 -12.48 13.53 -9.26
N ILE A 55 -13.48 12.67 -9.51
CA ILE A 55 -14.07 11.82 -8.46
C ILE A 55 -13.03 10.79 -8.00
N ASP A 56 -12.33 10.15 -8.93
CA ASP A 56 -11.27 9.19 -8.60
C ASP A 56 -10.18 9.83 -7.75
N MET A 57 -9.80 11.08 -8.06
CA MET A 57 -8.82 11.83 -7.27
C MET A 57 -9.31 12.14 -5.86
N ILE A 58 -10.58 12.51 -5.68
CA ILE A 58 -11.14 12.77 -4.35
C ILE A 58 -11.11 11.48 -3.51
N VAL A 59 -11.57 10.38 -4.09
CA VAL A 59 -11.57 9.07 -3.41
C VAL A 59 -10.14 8.62 -3.10
N PHE A 60 -9.23 8.76 -4.06
CA PHE A 60 -7.81 8.47 -3.89
C PHE A 60 -7.22 9.25 -2.71
N LEU A 61 -7.41 10.58 -2.65
CA LEU A 61 -6.86 11.40 -1.58
C LEU A 61 -7.39 11.00 -0.19
N ILE A 62 -8.69 10.71 -0.07
CA ILE A 62 -9.29 10.27 1.20
C ILE A 62 -8.66 8.96 1.67
N LEU A 63 -8.55 7.96 0.78
CA LEU A 63 -7.99 6.66 1.13
C LEU A 63 -6.48 6.72 1.36
N TYR A 64 -5.78 7.58 0.62
CA TYR A 64 -4.35 7.83 0.75
C TYR A 64 -4.00 8.47 2.09
N LEU A 65 -4.88 9.30 2.68
CA LEU A 65 -4.71 9.76 4.06
C LEU A 65 -4.72 8.60 5.05
N GLY A 66 -5.58 7.59 4.83
CA GLY A 66 -5.58 6.37 5.64
C GLY A 66 -4.29 5.54 5.49
N ILE A 67 -3.71 5.51 4.29
CA ILE A 67 -2.40 4.89 4.03
C ILE A 67 -1.30 5.61 4.83
N ILE A 68 -1.22 6.94 4.71
CA ILE A 68 -0.24 7.75 5.46
C ILE A 68 -0.42 7.56 6.96
N TYR A 69 -1.66 7.56 7.45
CA TYR A 69 -1.97 7.35 8.86
C TYR A 69 -1.54 5.95 9.34
N GLY A 70 -1.77 4.92 8.53
CA GLY A 70 -1.30 3.56 8.80
C GLY A 70 0.22 3.49 8.94
N ILE A 71 0.95 4.10 8.01
CA ILE A 71 2.43 4.18 8.06
C ILE A 71 2.89 4.98 9.29
N TYR A 72 2.23 6.09 9.61
CA TYR A 72 2.54 6.88 10.82
C TYR A 72 2.36 6.05 12.10
N LEU A 73 1.28 5.28 12.21
CA LEU A 73 1.08 4.40 13.35
C LEU A 73 2.14 3.30 13.41
N LEU A 74 2.52 2.70 12.28
CA LEU A 74 3.61 1.72 12.22
C LEU A 74 4.94 2.36 12.63
N TYR A 75 5.25 3.57 12.18
CA TYR A 75 6.45 4.30 12.61
C TYR A 75 6.51 4.47 14.13
N ASN A 76 5.36 4.75 14.76
CA ASN A 76 5.23 4.85 16.21
C ASN A 76 5.03 3.49 16.91
N LEU A 77 5.36 2.38 16.25
CA LEU A 77 5.26 1.02 16.80
C LEU A 77 3.86 0.67 17.32
N LYS A 78 2.82 1.06 16.57
CA LYS A 78 1.42 0.67 16.82
C LYS A 78 0.94 -0.32 15.75
N LYS A 79 0.61 -1.56 16.16
CA LYS A 79 0.17 -2.64 15.25
C LYS A 79 -1.09 -2.27 14.46
N ALA A 80 -1.94 -1.42 15.05
CA ALA A 80 -3.12 -0.85 14.40
C ALA A 80 -2.81 -0.21 13.03
N GLY A 81 -1.60 0.34 12.86
CA GLY A 81 -1.18 0.97 11.60
C GLY A 81 -1.20 0.04 10.40
N GLY A 82 -0.85 -1.23 10.60
CA GLY A 82 -0.92 -2.25 9.56
C GLY A 82 -2.33 -2.45 9.01
N TYR A 83 -3.31 -2.50 9.90
CA TYR A 83 -4.72 -2.65 9.54
C TYR A 83 -5.26 -1.41 8.83
N TRP A 84 -4.88 -0.20 9.28
CA TRP A 84 -5.23 1.05 8.60
C TRP A 84 -4.66 1.10 7.18
N PHE A 85 -3.39 0.71 7.00
CA PHE A 85 -2.79 0.61 5.68
C PHE A 85 -3.55 -0.37 4.78
N MET A 86 -3.77 -1.60 5.25
CA MET A 86 -4.43 -2.64 4.46
C MET A 86 -5.87 -2.31 4.11
N ILE A 87 -6.66 -1.80 5.06
CA ILE A 87 -8.07 -1.50 4.78
C ILE A 87 -8.20 -0.37 3.76
N SER A 88 -7.33 0.64 3.81
CA SER A 88 -7.30 1.69 2.77
C SER A 88 -6.98 1.12 1.39
N GLN A 89 -5.99 0.21 1.30
CA GLN A 89 -5.64 -0.43 0.02
C GLN A 89 -6.78 -1.29 -0.53
N ILE A 90 -7.44 -2.07 0.33
CA ILE A 90 -8.59 -2.90 -0.05
C ILE A 90 -9.77 -2.04 -0.50
N LEU A 91 -10.09 -0.98 0.25
CA LEU A 91 -11.18 -0.06 -0.12
C LEU A 91 -10.89 0.64 -1.44
N PHE A 92 -9.64 1.03 -1.69
CA PHE A 92 -9.24 1.62 -2.97
C PHE A 92 -9.39 0.62 -4.11
N LEU A 93 -8.97 -0.62 -3.92
CA LEU A 93 -9.12 -1.69 -4.90
C LEU A 93 -10.61 -1.99 -5.20
N ILE A 94 -11.44 -2.10 -4.17
CA ILE A 94 -12.89 -2.29 -4.34
C ILE A 94 -13.48 -1.13 -5.15
N TYR A 95 -13.12 0.10 -4.80
CA TYR A 95 -13.58 1.27 -5.55
C TYR A 95 -13.15 1.20 -7.02
N ALA A 96 -11.87 0.91 -7.26
CA ALA A 96 -11.30 0.87 -8.61
C ALA A 96 -11.89 -0.24 -9.48
N ILE A 97 -12.31 -1.37 -8.88
CA ILE A 97 -12.98 -2.48 -9.59
C ILE A 97 -14.44 -2.15 -9.89
N VAL A 98 -15.19 -1.60 -8.93
CA VAL A 98 -16.64 -1.43 -9.05
C VAL A 98 -17.02 -0.17 -9.84
N TRP A 99 -16.32 0.94 -9.58
CA TRP A 99 -16.63 2.24 -10.17
C TRP A 99 -15.48 2.80 -11.01
N GLY A 100 -14.26 2.35 -10.75
CA GLY A 100 -13.08 2.78 -11.48
C GLY A 100 -12.82 1.96 -12.75
N PRO A 101 -11.74 2.31 -13.45
CA PRO A 101 -11.44 1.72 -14.76
C PRO A 101 -10.73 0.35 -14.66
N ILE A 102 -10.41 -0.14 -13.47
CA ILE A 102 -9.77 -1.46 -13.28
C ILE A 102 -10.75 -2.59 -13.55
N GLY A 103 -12.05 -2.40 -13.30
CA GLY A 103 -13.06 -3.45 -13.49
C GLY A 103 -13.09 -4.04 -14.89
N THR A 104 -12.82 -3.23 -15.92
CA THR A 104 -12.86 -3.66 -17.33
C THR A 104 -11.63 -4.46 -17.76
N VAL A 105 -10.49 -4.29 -17.07
CA VAL A 105 -9.21 -4.93 -17.40
C VAL A 105 -8.77 -5.94 -16.34
N LEU A 106 -9.63 -6.25 -15.36
CA LEU A 106 -9.27 -7.04 -14.19
C LEU A 106 -8.69 -8.41 -14.58
N SER A 107 -9.23 -9.05 -15.62
CA SER A 107 -8.75 -10.34 -16.13
C SER A 107 -7.30 -10.32 -16.62
N GLU A 108 -6.79 -9.16 -17.03
CA GLU A 108 -5.42 -9.01 -17.51
C GLU A 108 -4.45 -8.80 -16.33
N ILE A 109 -4.89 -8.06 -15.32
CA ILE A 109 -4.00 -7.59 -14.24
C ILE A 109 -4.24 -8.25 -12.87
N TYR A 110 -5.17 -9.21 -12.75
CA TYR A 110 -5.52 -9.80 -11.44
C TYR A 110 -4.35 -10.48 -10.73
N LEU A 111 -3.48 -11.18 -11.46
CA LEU A 111 -2.29 -11.81 -10.87
C LEU A 111 -1.32 -10.77 -10.30
N LEU A 112 -1.16 -9.64 -11.00
CA LEU A 112 -0.34 -8.53 -10.55
C LEU A 112 -0.92 -7.94 -9.25
N ILE A 113 -2.24 -7.70 -9.22
CA ILE A 113 -2.94 -7.21 -8.02
C ILE A 113 -2.75 -8.16 -6.83
N ILE A 114 -2.93 -9.47 -7.03
CA ILE A 114 -2.72 -10.46 -5.97
C ILE A 114 -1.28 -10.43 -5.45
N GLY A 115 -0.30 -10.32 -6.34
CA GLY A 115 1.11 -10.19 -5.98
C GLY A 115 1.39 -8.97 -5.11
N TYR A 116 0.90 -7.80 -5.52
CA TYR A 116 1.03 -6.57 -4.73
C TYR A 116 0.36 -6.68 -3.37
N MET A 117 -0.87 -7.21 -3.31
CA MET A 117 -1.59 -7.39 -2.06
C MET A 117 -0.89 -8.37 -1.12
N ALA A 118 -0.29 -9.43 -1.64
CA ALA A 118 0.51 -10.36 -0.83
C ALA A 118 1.73 -9.66 -0.21
N VAL A 119 2.45 -8.84 -0.99
CA VAL A 119 3.57 -8.03 -0.48
C VAL A 119 3.09 -7.07 0.62
N TYR A 120 1.96 -6.38 0.41
CA TYR A 120 1.40 -5.50 1.43
C TYR A 120 1.01 -6.23 2.72
N VAL A 121 0.41 -7.41 2.63
CA VAL A 121 0.10 -8.23 3.82
C VAL A 121 1.38 -8.61 4.57
N ILE A 122 2.42 -9.01 3.86
CA ILE A 122 3.71 -9.35 4.48
C ILE A 122 4.28 -8.13 5.20
N LEU A 123 4.36 -6.99 4.52
CA LEU A 123 4.97 -5.79 5.06
C LEU A 123 4.14 -5.20 6.20
N SER A 124 2.85 -5.01 6.02
CA SER A 124 2.03 -4.24 6.96
C SER A 124 1.35 -5.08 8.04
N ILE A 125 1.19 -6.39 7.86
CA ILE A 125 0.55 -7.27 8.86
C ILE A 125 1.53 -8.28 9.44
N PHE A 126 2.19 -9.07 8.58
CA PHE A 126 3.02 -10.18 9.05
C PHE A 126 4.26 -9.71 9.81
N ILE A 127 5.00 -8.71 9.31
CA ILE A 127 6.18 -8.18 10.00
C ILE A 127 5.79 -7.54 11.37
N PRO A 128 4.77 -6.67 11.46
CA PRO A 128 4.32 -6.15 12.76
C PRO A 128 3.82 -7.22 13.73
N TRP A 129 3.15 -8.26 13.23
CA TRP A 129 2.72 -9.38 14.05
C TRP A 129 3.90 -10.24 14.53
N LEU A 130 4.86 -10.51 13.64
CA LEU A 130 6.08 -11.26 13.94
C LEU A 130 6.84 -10.59 15.08
N TYR A 131 6.95 -9.26 15.09
CA TYR A 131 7.63 -8.51 16.16
C TYR A 131 6.67 -7.90 17.17
N SER A 132 5.50 -8.49 17.36
CA SER A 132 4.41 -7.92 18.17
C SER A 132 4.78 -7.60 19.62
N GLU A 133 5.83 -8.22 20.16
CA GLU A 133 6.41 -7.93 21.47
C GLU A 133 7.12 -6.56 21.57
N LYS A 134 7.42 -5.94 20.43
CA LYS A 134 8.06 -4.60 20.33
C LYS A 134 7.04 -3.47 20.19
N PHE A 135 5.75 -3.80 20.12
CA PHE A 135 4.66 -2.86 19.96
C PHE A 135 3.92 -2.70 21.29
N GLU A 136 3.54 -1.46 21.57
CA GLU A 136 2.63 -1.11 22.67
C GLU A 136 1.18 -1.50 22.35
#